data_AF-A0A2R6NQ23-F1
#
_entry.id   AF-A0A2R6NQ23-F1
#
_cell.length_a   1.000
_cell.length_b   1.000
_cell.length_c   1.000
_cell.angle_alpha   90.00
_cell.angle_beta   90.00
_cell.angle_gamma   90.00
#
_symmetry.space_group_name_H-M   'P 1'
#
loop_
_entity.id
_entity.type
_entity.pdbx_description
1 polymer ?
#
loop_
_entity_poly.entity_id
_entity_poly.type
_entity_poly.pdbx_seq_one_letter_code
_entity_poly.pdbx_strand_id
1 'polypeptide(L)'
;MPPPVLSLPSSQAAASSETKLDSREKMQENVESYTDSELNVPVSGHAKLRRTMKNRHIAMISIGGVIGTGLFLGSANSLAAGGPVGLLLGYSIVGTICYAV
;
A
#
# COMPACT_ATOMS: atom_id res chain seq x y z
N MET A 1 -33.11 -4.30 -47.07
CA MET A 1 -32.37 -5.41 -46.44
C MET A 1 -31.38 -5.98 -47.45
N PRO A 2 -30.07 -5.83 -47.21
CA PRO A 2 -29.06 -6.84 -47.55
C PRO A 2 -28.35 -7.38 -46.28
N PRO A 3 -27.95 -8.68 -46.23
CA PRO A 3 -27.09 -9.28 -45.20
C PRO A 3 -25.58 -9.27 -45.67
N PRO A 4 -24.62 -10.03 -45.07
CA PRO A 4 -23.43 -9.55 -44.35
C PRO A 4 -22.09 -9.88 -45.07
N VAL A 5 -20.97 -9.88 -44.31
CA VAL A 5 -19.60 -10.43 -44.53
C VAL A 5 -18.55 -9.45 -45.09
N LEU A 6 -17.60 -8.97 -44.27
CA LEU A 6 -16.38 -9.63 -43.77
C LEU A 6 -15.38 -9.95 -44.90
N SER A 7 -14.45 -9.03 -45.12
CA SER A 7 -13.03 -9.36 -45.36
C SER A 7 -12.20 -8.08 -45.32
N LEU A 8 -11.27 -8.00 -44.37
CA LEU A 8 -9.89 -7.60 -44.61
C LEU A 8 -9.07 -7.97 -43.35
N PRO A 9 -7.91 -8.61 -43.52
CA PRO A 9 -7.14 -9.19 -42.44
C PRO A 9 -6.33 -8.10 -41.75
N SER A 10 -6.62 -7.83 -40.48
CA SER A 10 -5.68 -7.20 -39.56
C SER A 10 -4.59 -8.20 -39.15
N SER A 11 -3.89 -8.74 -40.15
CA SER A 11 -2.64 -9.49 -40.05
C SER A 11 -1.49 -8.50 -39.78
N GLN A 12 -1.57 -7.84 -38.62
CA GLN A 12 -0.47 -7.11 -37.98
C GLN A 12 -0.93 -6.62 -36.59
N ALA A 13 -1.12 -7.56 -35.66
CA ALA A 13 -1.16 -7.25 -34.22
C ALA A 13 -0.65 -8.42 -33.36
N ALA A 14 0.13 -9.33 -33.94
CA ALA A 14 0.83 -10.40 -33.22
C ALA A 14 2.20 -9.89 -32.70
N ALA A 15 2.17 -8.87 -31.84
CA ALA A 15 3.34 -8.42 -31.08
C ALA A 15 2.96 -8.18 -29.61
N SER A 16 2.03 -9.00 -29.10
CA SER A 16 1.72 -9.00 -27.67
C SER A 16 2.39 -10.20 -27.02
N SER A 17 2.99 -9.92 -25.86
CA SER A 17 3.31 -10.85 -24.79
C SER A 17 4.62 -11.65 -24.85
N GLU A 18 5.79 -11.01 -24.65
CA GLU A 18 6.95 -11.68 -23.98
C GLU A 18 7.84 -10.77 -23.08
N THR A 19 7.49 -9.51 -22.78
CA THR A 19 8.34 -8.63 -21.94
C THR A 19 7.75 -8.22 -20.59
N LYS A 20 6.94 -9.07 -19.94
CA LYS A 20 6.32 -8.75 -18.64
C LYS A 20 6.74 -9.65 -17.48
N LEU A 21 8.01 -10.08 -17.46
CA LEU A 21 8.56 -10.86 -16.34
C LEU A 21 9.97 -10.41 -15.94
N ASP A 22 10.25 -9.10 -15.97
CA ASP A 22 11.48 -8.51 -15.42
C ASP A 22 11.20 -7.09 -14.89
N SER A 23 10.17 -6.93 -14.06
CA SER A 23 9.81 -5.60 -13.52
C SER A 23 9.17 -5.65 -12.13
N ARG A 24 9.19 -6.82 -11.47
CA ARG A 24 8.63 -7.00 -10.13
C ARG A 24 9.69 -6.87 -9.03
N GLU A 25 10.98 -6.85 -9.37
CA GLU A 25 12.07 -6.71 -8.39
C GLU A 25 12.33 -5.25 -7.99
N LYS A 26 12.16 -4.28 -8.92
CA LYS A 26 12.38 -2.84 -8.64
C LYS A 26 11.26 -2.13 -7.85
N MET A 27 10.22 -2.84 -7.40
CA MET A 27 9.15 -2.22 -6.60
C MET A 27 9.36 -2.31 -5.09
N GLN A 28 10.35 -3.07 -4.61
CA GLN A 28 10.62 -3.21 -3.17
C GLN A 28 11.68 -2.24 -2.64
N GLU A 29 12.36 -1.48 -3.50
CA GLU A 29 13.32 -0.42 -3.13
C GLU A 29 12.70 0.99 -3.25
N ASN A 30 11.48 1.18 -2.73
CA ASN A 30 10.91 2.52 -2.57
C ASN A 30 9.96 2.57 -1.37
N VAL A 31 10.44 2.08 -0.23
CA VAL A 31 9.83 2.31 1.09
C VAL A 31 10.88 2.94 2.00
N GLU A 32 11.64 3.89 1.46
CA GLU A 32 12.63 4.66 2.22
C GLU A 32 12.50 6.14 1.87
N SER A 33 11.42 6.76 2.34
CA SER A 33 11.43 8.20 2.64
C SER A 33 10.14 8.57 3.38
N TYR A 34 10.15 8.40 4.70
CA TYR A 34 9.24 9.20 5.53
C TYR A 34 9.63 10.65 5.32
N THR A 35 8.72 11.37 4.69
CA THR A 35 8.84 12.72 4.17
C THR A 35 9.32 13.70 5.25
N ASP A 36 10.62 14.01 5.26
CA ASP A 36 11.11 15.34 5.62
C ASP A 36 11.62 16.00 4.34
N SER A 37 10.67 16.47 3.55
CA SER A 37 10.95 17.48 2.55
C SER A 37 10.72 18.84 3.22
N GLU A 38 11.75 19.40 3.83
CA GLU A 38 11.97 20.86 3.83
C GLU A 38 12.21 21.33 2.38
N LEU A 39 11.18 21.13 1.55
CA LEU A 39 11.08 21.71 0.22
C LEU A 39 10.55 23.13 0.45
N ASN A 40 11.47 24.09 0.47
CA ASN A 40 11.18 25.51 0.21
C ASN A 40 10.60 25.62 -1.21
N VAL A 41 9.31 25.33 -1.36
CA VAL A 41 8.54 25.69 -2.55
C VAL A 41 8.04 27.10 -2.31
N PRO A 42 8.51 28.13 -3.06
CA PRO A 42 7.92 29.45 -3.01
C PRO A 42 6.53 29.38 -3.67
N VAL A 43 5.53 28.96 -2.89
CA VAL A 43 4.12 29.10 -3.26
C VAL A 43 3.75 30.56 -3.04
N SER A 44 3.84 31.34 -4.10
CA SER A 44 3.21 32.66 -4.22
C SER A 44 1.70 32.51 -4.02
N GLY A 45 1.23 32.87 -2.84
CA GLY A 45 -0.19 32.84 -2.50
C GLY A 45 -0.37 32.92 -0.98
N HIS A 46 -0.50 34.14 -0.46
CA HIS A 46 -0.68 34.43 0.95
C HIS A 46 -1.96 33.78 1.52
N ALA A 47 -1.83 32.58 2.04
CA ALA A 47 -2.51 32.16 3.26
C ALA A 47 -1.46 31.40 4.07
N LYS A 48 -0.86 32.08 5.05
CA LYS A 48 0.03 31.45 6.04
C LYS A 48 -0.84 30.54 6.89
N LEU A 49 -1.21 29.37 6.37
CA LEU A 49 -1.85 28.32 7.14
C LEU A 49 -0.92 28.09 8.33
N ARG A 50 -1.45 28.32 9.53
CA ARG A 50 -0.69 28.05 10.74
C ARG A 50 -0.41 26.55 10.71
N ARG A 51 0.83 26.17 10.36
CA ARG A 51 1.38 24.82 10.58
C ARG A 51 1.32 24.57 12.09
N THR A 52 0.14 24.20 12.58
CA THR A 52 -0.20 24.09 14.00
C THR A 52 0.00 22.65 14.51
N MET A 53 0.09 21.69 13.60
CA MET A 53 0.43 20.32 13.93
C MET A 53 1.91 20.03 13.64
N LYS A 54 2.65 19.79 14.73
CA LYS A 54 4.03 19.32 14.74
C LYS A 54 4.11 17.94 14.05
N ASN A 55 5.23 17.61 13.41
CA ASN A 55 5.48 16.31 12.76
C ASN A 55 5.06 15.09 13.62
N ARG A 56 5.19 15.19 14.95
CA ARG A 56 4.77 14.14 15.90
C ARG A 56 3.26 13.81 15.82
N HIS A 57 2.40 14.80 15.61
CA HIS A 57 0.95 14.55 15.52
C HIS A 57 0.60 13.82 14.23
N ILE A 58 1.24 14.19 13.13
CA ILE A 58 1.05 13.57 11.82
C ILE A 58 1.59 12.12 11.84
N ALA A 59 2.74 11.90 12.48
CA ALA A 59 3.28 10.57 12.70
C ALA A 59 2.33 9.70 13.56
N MET A 60 1.77 10.24 14.65
CA MET A 60 0.80 9.53 15.49
C MET A 60 -0.49 9.17 14.73
N ILE A 61 -0.97 10.06 13.84
CA ILE A 61 -2.13 9.78 12.98
C ILE A 61 -1.81 8.64 12.01
N SER A 62 -0.62 8.66 11.40
CA SER A 62 -0.18 7.61 10.48
C SER A 62 -0.03 6.25 11.16
N ILE A 63 0.59 6.21 12.34
CA ILE A 63 0.75 4.97 13.13
C ILE A 63 -0.62 4.45 13.58
N GLY A 64 -1.51 5.34 14.03
CA GLY A 64 -2.87 4.97 14.43
C GLY A 64 -3.69 4.35 13.29
N GLY A 65 -3.57 4.88 12.06
CA GLY A 65 -4.31 4.38 10.90
C GLY A 65 -3.88 2.98 10.43
N VAL A 66 -2.56 2.76 10.35
CA VAL A 66 -2.00 1.47 9.90
C VAL A 66 -2.17 0.37 10.95
N ILE A 67 -1.96 0.70 12.24
CA ILE A 67 -2.20 -0.24 13.35
C ILE A 67 -3.71 -0.55 13.43
N GLY A 68 -4.58 0.44 13.29
CA GLY A 68 -6.02 0.26 13.40
C GLY A 68 -6.60 -0.71 12.37
N THR A 69 -6.36 -0.46 11.08
CA THR A 69 -6.89 -1.32 10.01
C THR A 69 -6.16 -2.66 9.91
N GLY A 70 -4.83 -2.66 10.12
CA GLY A 70 -4.01 -3.88 10.08
C GLY A 70 -4.34 -4.87 11.20
N LEU A 71 -4.43 -4.39 12.44
CA LEU A 71 -4.84 -5.24 13.57
C LEU A 71 -6.25 -5.76 13.40
N PHE A 72 -7.19 -4.90 12.97
CA PHE A 72 -8.59 -5.31 12.86
C PHE A 72 -8.79 -6.35 11.76
N LEU A 73 -8.26 -6.13 10.55
CA LEU A 73 -8.43 -7.06 9.43
C LEU A 73 -7.65 -8.38 9.66
N GLY A 74 -6.44 -8.30 10.21
CA GLY A 74 -5.63 -9.47 10.50
C GLY A 74 -6.16 -10.29 11.68
N SER A 75 -6.56 -9.62 12.76
CA SER A 75 -7.09 -10.28 13.96
C SER A 75 -8.48 -10.84 13.72
N ALA A 76 -9.34 -10.15 12.95
CA ALA A 76 -10.68 -10.64 12.63
C ALA A 76 -10.61 -12.00 11.90
N ASN A 77 -9.71 -12.14 10.92
CA ASN A 77 -9.53 -13.40 10.20
C ASN A 77 -8.97 -14.51 11.11
N SER A 78 -7.97 -14.17 11.94
CA SER A 78 -7.35 -15.11 12.87
C SER A 78 -8.32 -15.57 13.97
N LEU A 79 -9.20 -14.68 14.42
CA LEU A 79 -10.25 -14.98 15.39
C LEU A 79 -11.34 -15.90 14.80
N ALA A 80 -11.72 -15.67 13.55
CA ALA A 80 -12.71 -16.50 12.85
C ALA A 80 -12.18 -17.92 12.57
N ALA A 81 -10.89 -18.04 12.21
CA ALA A 81 -10.29 -19.33 11.85
C ALA A 81 -9.79 -20.14 13.07
N GLY A 82 -9.16 -19.49 14.06
CA GLY A 82 -8.47 -20.14 15.17
C GLY A 82 -9.18 -20.05 16.53
N GLY A 83 -10.31 -19.34 16.61
CA GLY A 83 -10.98 -19.04 17.87
C GLY A 83 -10.21 -18.07 18.77
N PRO A 84 -10.81 -17.62 19.88
CA PRO A 84 -10.23 -16.59 20.75
C PRO A 84 -8.91 -17.01 21.41
N VAL A 85 -8.75 -18.29 21.72
CA VAL A 85 -7.52 -18.83 22.32
C VAL A 85 -6.40 -18.91 21.28
N GLY A 86 -6.70 -19.33 20.05
CA GLY A 86 -5.72 -19.42 18.97
C GLY A 86 -5.17 -18.06 18.54
N LEU A 87 -6.03 -17.03 18.48
CA LEU A 87 -5.62 -15.64 18.27
C LEU A 87 -4.62 -15.19 19.35
N LEU A 88 -4.96 -15.37 20.64
CA LEU A 88 -4.10 -14.94 21.74
C LEU A 88 -2.71 -15.61 21.67
N LEU A 89 -2.69 -16.92 21.45
CA LEU A 89 -1.45 -17.69 21.37
C LEU A 89 -0.57 -17.27 20.19
N GLY A 90 -1.16 -17.07 19.00
CA GLY A 90 -0.43 -16.59 17.83
C GLY A 90 0.15 -15.18 18.04
N TYR A 91 -0.64 -14.28 18.63
CA TYR A 91 -0.20 -12.91 18.92
C TYR A 91 0.90 -12.87 19.99
N SER A 92 0.81 -13.73 21.02
CA SER A 92 1.86 -13.85 22.04
C SER A 92 3.18 -14.37 21.47
N ILE A 93 3.16 -15.36 20.58
CA ILE A 93 4.38 -15.91 19.97
C ILE A 93 5.06 -14.88 19.04
N VAL A 94 4.28 -14.23 18.16
CA VAL A 94 4.83 -13.20 17.28
C VAL A 94 5.35 -12.01 18.10
N GLY A 95 4.62 -11.64 19.16
CA GLY A 95 5.04 -10.58 20.08
C GLY A 95 6.34 -10.90 20.82
N THR A 96 6.51 -12.14 21.31
CA THR A 96 7.76 -12.53 22.00
C THR A 96 8.94 -12.61 21.04
N ILE A 97 8.75 -13.06 19.80
CA ILE A 97 9.81 -13.06 18.77
C ILE A 97 10.21 -11.62 18.44
N CYS A 98 9.26 -10.72 18.20
CA CYS A 98 9.54 -9.31 17.91
C CYS A 98 10.20 -8.59 19.09
N TYR A 99 9.91 -8.98 20.32
CA TYR A 99 10.55 -8.43 21.52
C TYR A 99 11.97 -8.98 21.74
N ALA A 100 12.20 -10.25 21.37
CA ALA A 100 13.49 -10.90 21.52
C ALA A 100 14.50 -10.56 20.41
N VAL A 101 14.01 -10.15 19.23
CA VAL A 101 14.78 -9.55 18.12
C VAL A 101 15.19 -8.13 18.48
#